data_AF-A0A2V8VUY4-F1
#
_entry.id   AF-A0A2V8VUY4-F1
#
_cell.length_a   1.000
_cell.length_b   1.000
_cell.length_c   1.000
_cell.angle_alpha   90.00
_cell.angle_beta   90.00
_cell.angle_gamma   90.00
#
_symmetry.space_group_name_H-M   'P 1'
#
loop_
_entity.id
_entity.type
_entity.pdbx_description
1 polymer ?
#
loop_
_entity_poly.entity_id
_entity_poly.type
_entity_poly.pdbx_seq_one_letter_code
_entity_poly.pdbx_strand_id
1 'polypeptide(L)' 'MPVHPVTLAIARLAGRIEGQQETIGVQFAFEDLLIGATALHLGYEVATLNLRDF' A
#
# COMPACT_ATOMS: atom_id res chain seq x y z
N MET A 1 -9.07 11.18 14.35
CA MET A 1 -8.47 11.00 13.01
C MET A 1 -9.53 10.44 12.09
N PRO A 2 -9.63 10.91 10.83
CA PRO A 2 -10.52 10.30 9.85
C PRO A 2 -10.07 8.87 9.52
N VAL A 3 -11.03 7.98 9.26
CA VAL A 3 -10.77 6.63 8.76
C VAL A 3 -11.09 6.62 7.27
N HIS A 4 -10.11 6.24 6.45
CA HIS A 4 -10.29 6.13 5.01
C HIS A 4 -10.68 4.70 4.64
N PRO A 5 -11.82 4.47 3.97
CA PRO A 5 -12.21 3.13 3.54
C PRO A 5 -11.34 2.65 2.38
N VAL A 6 -11.12 1.34 2.30
CA VAL A 6 -10.53 0.72 1.11
C VAL A 6 -11.55 0.78 -0.02
N THR A 7 -11.28 1.61 -1.02
CA THR A 7 -12.11 1.71 -2.23
C THR A 7 -11.62 0.73 -3.29
N LEU A 8 -12.44 0.49 -4.32
CA LEU A 8 -12.03 -0.32 -5.47
C LEU A 8 -10.77 0.24 -6.17
N ALA A 9 -10.60 1.57 -6.18
CA ALA A 9 -9.42 2.20 -6.76
C ALA A 9 -8.15 1.85 -5.96
N ILE A 10 -8.24 1.89 -4.63
CA ILE A 10 -7.14 1.49 -3.72
C ILE A 10 -6.83 0.00 -3.88
N ALA A 11 -7.84 -0.87 -3.86
CA ALA A 11 -7.64 -2.32 -4.00
C ALA A 11 -6.97 -2.68 -5.34
N ARG A 12 -7.38 -2.03 -6.43
CA ARG A 12 -6.74 -2.21 -7.75
C ARG A 12 -5.31 -1.66 -7.80
N LEU A 13 -5.03 -0.58 -7.08
CA LEU A 13 -3.67 -0.05 -6.98
C LEU A 13 -2.78 -1.05 -6.21
N ALA A 14 -3.23 -1.52 -5.05
CA ALA A 14 -2.54 -2.52 -4.25
C ALA A 14 -2.21 -3.78 -5.07
N GLY A 15 -3.20 -4.38 -5.73
CA GLY A 15 -2.97 -5.59 -6.55
C GLY A 15 -2.03 -5.38 -7.74
N ARG A 16 -1.98 -4.17 -8.33
CA ARG A 16 -0.96 -3.86 -9.36
C ARG A 16 0.44 -3.81 -8.76
N ILE A 17 0.59 -3.14 -7.61
CA ILE A 17 1.88 -3.04 -6.92
C ILE A 17 2.35 -4.44 -6.50
N GLU A 18 1.49 -5.23 -5.87
CA GLU A 18 1.77 -6.61 -5.48
C GLU A 18 2.25 -7.44 -6.67
N GLY A 19 1.47 -7.50 -7.75
CA GLY A 19 1.84 -8.27 -8.93
C GLY A 19 3.14 -7.79 -9.59
N GLN A 20 3.43 -6.49 -9.58
CA GLN A 20 4.70 -5.95 -10.10
C GLN A 20 5.89 -6.37 -9.21
N GLN A 21 5.72 -6.36 -7.89
CA GLN A 21 6.80 -6.62 -6.95
C GLN A 21 7.06 -8.12 -6.81
N GLU A 22 6.03 -8.96 -6.91
CA GLU A 22 6.17 -10.41 -6.98
C GLU A 22 7.02 -10.84 -8.19
N THR A 23 6.95 -10.13 -9.32
CA THR A 23 7.77 -10.46 -10.51
C THR A 23 9.28 -10.35 -10.26
N ILE A 24 9.69 -9.59 -9.25
CA ILE A 24 11.08 -9.44 -8.82
C ILE A 24 11.37 -10.11 -7.47
N GLY A 25 10.45 -10.96 -6.98
CA GLY A 25 10.60 -11.72 -5.74
C GLY A 25 10.40 -10.91 -4.46
N VAL A 26 9.77 -9.74 -4.53
CA VAL A 26 9.44 -8.91 -3.37
C VAL A 26 7.99 -9.17 -2.99
N GLN A 27 7.75 -9.48 -1.71
CA GLN A 27 6.42 -9.69 -1.14
C GLN A 27 6.22 -8.73 0.03
N PHE A 28 5.05 -8.11 0.12
CA PHE A 28 4.67 -7.26 1.25
C PHE A 28 3.69 -8.00 2.17
N ALA A 29 3.66 -7.58 3.43
CA ALA A 29 2.50 -7.85 4.26
C ALA A 29 1.27 -7.16 3.63
N PHE A 30 0.13 -7.85 3.61
CA PHE A 30 -1.08 -7.35 2.99
C PHE A 30 -1.56 -6.04 3.63
N GLU A 31 -1.43 -5.92 4.95
CA GLU A 31 -1.81 -4.70 5.69
C GLU A 31 -0.94 -3.51 5.28
N ASP A 32 0.38 -3.69 5.19
CA ASP A 32 1.32 -2.64 4.83
C ASP A 32 1.12 -2.18 3.39
N LEU A 33 0.89 -3.13 2.48
CA LEU A 33 0.54 -2.83 1.09
C LEU A 33 -0.73 -1.96 1.01
N LEU A 34 -1.77 -2.28 1.77
CA LEU A 34 -3.00 -1.50 1.77
C LEU A 34 -2.81 -0.11 2.40
N ILE A 35 -2.00 0.01 3.46
CA ILE A 35 -1.66 1.31 4.05
C ILE A 35 -0.91 2.18 3.03
N GLY A 36 0.12 1.62 2.40
CA GLY A 36 0.94 2.31 1.40
C GLY A 36 0.13 2.70 0.17
N ALA A 37 -0.66 1.78 -0.39
CA ALA A 37 -1.54 2.06 -1.52
C ALA A 37 -2.60 3.13 -1.20
N THR A 38 -3.14 3.14 0.03
CA THR A 38 -4.09 4.18 0.47
C THR A 38 -3.40 5.54 0.54
N ALA A 39 -2.22 5.62 1.18
CA ALA A 39 -1.45 6.85 1.28
C ALA A 39 -1.06 7.39 -0.10
N LEU A 40 -0.53 6.53 -0.98
CA LEU A 40 -0.20 6.87 -2.36
C LEU A 40 -1.41 7.39 -3.15
N HIS A 41 -2.58 6.73 -3.01
CA HIS A 41 -3.80 7.16 -3.69
C HIS A 41 -4.30 8.53 -3.23
N LEU A 42 -4.15 8.84 -1.93
CA LEU A 42 -4.58 10.10 -1.33
C LEU A 42 -3.53 11.22 -1.43
N GLY A 43 -2.30 10.90 -1.89
CA GLY A 43 -1.19 11.86 -1.94
C GLY A 43 -0.60 12.17 -0.56
N TYR A 44 -0.65 11.22 0.36
CA TYR A 44 -0.08 11.33 1.70
C TYR A 44 1.26 10.59 1.82
N GLU A 45 2.08 11.05 2.75
CA GLU A 45 3.22 10.28 3.25
C GLU A 45 2.77 9.29 4.33
N VAL A 46 3.53 8.21 4.52
CA VAL A 46 3.29 7.22 5.57
C VAL A 46 4.16 7.54 6.79
N ALA A 47 3.53 7.92 7.90
CA ALA A 47 4.21 8.01 9.19
C ALA A 47 4.38 6.60 9.78
N THR A 48 5.60 6.07 9.75
CA THR A 48 5.90 4.70 10.21
C THR A 48 7.25 4.62 10.92
N LEU A 49 7.38 3.67 11.85
CA LEU A 49 8.68 3.25 12.40
C LEU A 49 9.30 2.10 11.57
N ASN A 50 8.56 1.53 10.63
CA ASN A 50 8.98 0.43 9.77
C ASN A 50 9.43 0.93 8.39
N LEU A 51 10.42 1.82 8.37
CA LEU A 51 10.94 2.45 7.13
C LEU A 51 11.55 1.46 6.13
N ARG A 52 11.80 0.22 6.53
CA ARG A 52 12.33 -0.80 5.63
C ARG A 52 11.25 -1.34 4.68
N ASP A 53 10.02 -1.40 5.15
CA ASP A 53 8.94 -2.08 4.46
C ASP A 53 8.05 -1.10 3.65
N PHE A 54 8.22 0.22 3.85
CA PHE A 54 7.54 1.32 3.16
C PHE A 54 8.54 2.21 2.41
#